data_AF-A0A8C4TJF8-F1
#
_entry.id   AF-A0A8C4TJF8-F1
#
_cell.length_a   1.000
_cell.length_b   1.000
_cell.length_c   1.000
_cell.angle_alpha   90.00
_cell.angle_beta   90.00
_cell.angle_gamma   90.00
#
_symmetry.space_group_name_H-M   'P 1'
#
loop_
_entity.id
_entity.type
_entity.pdbx_description
1 polymer ?
#
loop_
_entity_poly.entity_id
_entity_poly.type
_entity_poly.pdbx_seq_one_letter_code
_entity_poly.pdbx_strand_id
1 'polypeptide(L)'
;ACALRRPKEPEGARTAMHIARRRAMKPRKREVERRAIQLMLTWQGRYLSLLFGIGNASRPLKRTTEISINLTRGPHVSRMVPEEDRKNAVRFQLMNEKKMDRKTFTTTIVLGILGFLPRQVDFIFALPDTQTFEVVFTNSMLVERCIKVWREKRESEVVLIDMTMQSLAQRETKSITVAMLSEKIRIEDIQQWLGRFCRVERRIAGRDGYGIKTGYYNFQVKLKVSEEGDLKHLPPTIQIGAIRGIIFYSGQPKMCRKCEQEGHVAADCKQEKCKNCGELGHLTRNCREKIMCHLCGGKNPQL
;
A
#
# COMPACT_ATOMS: atom_id res chain seq x y z
N ALA A 1 58.65 -48.38 15.98
CA ALA A 1 57.52 -49.31 15.75
C ALA A 1 56.24 -48.61 16.19
N CYS A 2 55.12 -48.54 15.48
CA CYS A 2 54.73 -48.96 14.15
C CYS A 2 53.51 -48.09 13.81
N ALA A 3 53.51 -47.50 12.61
CA ALA A 3 52.39 -46.73 12.09
C ALA A 3 51.37 -47.70 11.45
N LEU A 4 50.13 -47.71 11.94
CA LEU A 4 49.01 -48.35 11.23
C LEU A 4 48.16 -47.28 10.54
N ARG A 5 48.32 -47.19 9.21
CA ARG A 5 47.49 -46.41 8.30
C ARG A 5 46.10 -47.05 8.20
N ARG A 6 45.04 -46.28 8.44
CA ARG A 6 43.69 -46.60 7.94
C ARG A 6 43.56 -46.11 6.49
N PRO A 7 42.84 -46.81 5.60
CA PRO A 7 42.70 -46.42 4.21
C PRO A 7 41.83 -45.16 4.09
N LYS A 8 42.27 -44.20 3.27
CA LYS A 8 41.48 -43.03 2.88
C LYS A 8 40.39 -43.49 1.89
N GLU A 9 39.12 -43.35 2.27
CA GLU A 9 38.01 -43.37 1.31
C GLU A 9 38.13 -42.17 0.35
N PRO A 10 37.81 -42.32 -0.94
CA PRO A 10 37.90 -41.23 -1.90
C PRO A 10 36.81 -40.17 -1.65
N GLU A 11 37.24 -38.91 -1.45
CA GLU A 11 36.43 -37.72 -1.16
C GLU A 11 35.43 -37.31 -2.28
N GLY A 12 35.24 -38.13 -3.32
CA GLY A 12 34.32 -37.86 -4.43
C GLY A 12 32.90 -38.41 -4.27
N ALA A 13 32.67 -39.43 -3.43
CA ALA A 13 31.40 -40.17 -3.42
C ALA A 13 30.28 -39.49 -2.60
N ARG A 14 30.60 -38.81 -1.50
CA ARG A 14 29.59 -38.16 -0.63
C ARG A 14 29.01 -36.89 -1.26
N THR A 15 29.78 -36.20 -2.10
CA THR A 15 29.37 -34.95 -2.75
C THR A 15 28.42 -35.20 -3.92
N ALA A 16 28.59 -36.32 -4.65
CA ALA A 16 27.72 -36.70 -5.77
C ALA A 16 26.30 -37.10 -5.32
N MET A 17 26.16 -37.83 -4.20
CA MET A 17 24.84 -38.22 -3.65
C MET A 17 24.03 -37.02 -3.14
N HIS A 18 24.68 -36.00 -2.55
CA HIS A 18 23.99 -34.80 -2.08
C HIS A 18 23.54 -33.87 -3.22
N ILE A 19 24.29 -33.80 -4.32
CA ILE A 19 23.92 -33.03 -5.51
C ILE A 19 22.80 -33.72 -6.29
N ALA A 20 22.80 -35.06 -6.39
CA ALA A 20 21.72 -35.84 -7.00
C ALA A 20 20.38 -35.69 -6.24
N ARG A 21 20.40 -35.75 -4.89
CA ARG A 21 19.20 -35.50 -4.06
C ARG A 21 18.64 -34.08 -4.21
N ARG A 22 19.49 -33.06 -4.42
CA ARG A 22 19.04 -31.67 -4.66
C ARG A 22 18.47 -31.43 -6.06
N ARG A 23 18.87 -32.21 -7.07
CA ARG A 23 18.31 -32.12 -8.42
C ARG A 23 16.96 -32.84 -8.56
N ALA A 24 16.73 -33.93 -7.83
CA ALA A 24 15.46 -34.67 -7.84
C ALA A 24 14.31 -33.99 -7.06
N MET A 25 14.58 -33.09 -6.11
CA MET A 25 13.54 -32.38 -5.33
C MET A 25 13.01 -31.08 -5.98
N LYS A 26 13.54 -30.65 -7.12
CA LYS A 26 13.12 -29.40 -7.79
C LYS A 26 11.80 -29.44 -8.61
N PRO A 27 11.24 -30.57 -9.08
CA PRO A 27 9.97 -30.53 -9.82
C PRO A 27 8.75 -30.39 -8.90
N ARG A 28 8.77 -30.99 -7.70
CA ARG A 28 7.59 -31.02 -6.80
C ARG A 28 7.24 -29.68 -6.16
N LYS A 29 8.23 -28.82 -5.87
CA LYS A 29 7.98 -27.55 -5.16
C LYS A 29 7.28 -26.50 -6.03
N ARG A 30 7.60 -26.46 -7.33
CA ARG A 30 6.97 -25.55 -8.30
C ARG A 30 5.54 -25.96 -8.64
N GLU A 31 5.23 -27.26 -8.59
CA GLU A 31 3.88 -27.76 -8.85
C GLU A 31 2.92 -27.55 -7.67
N VAL A 32 3.43 -27.66 -6.43
CA VAL A 32 2.67 -27.28 -5.22
C VAL A 32 2.40 -25.78 -5.18
N GLU A 33 3.38 -24.93 -5.54
CA GLU A 33 3.19 -23.47 -5.63
C GLU A 33 2.19 -23.09 -6.74
N ARG A 34 2.22 -23.75 -7.91
CA ARG A 34 1.23 -23.54 -8.98
C ARG A 34 -0.18 -24.00 -8.58
N ARG A 35 -0.30 -25.14 -7.89
CA ARG A 35 -1.60 -25.61 -7.37
C ARG A 35 -2.14 -24.68 -6.28
N ALA A 36 -1.29 -24.12 -5.43
CA ALA A 36 -1.70 -23.13 -4.42
C ALA A 36 -2.18 -21.82 -5.05
N ILE A 37 -1.53 -21.33 -6.11
CA ILE A 37 -1.97 -20.13 -6.84
C ILE A 37 -3.27 -20.39 -7.61
N GLN A 38 -3.43 -21.56 -8.23
CA GLN A 38 -4.68 -21.96 -8.91
C GLN A 38 -5.85 -22.08 -7.91
N LEU A 39 -5.63 -22.67 -6.73
CA LEU A 39 -6.64 -22.77 -5.66
C LEU A 39 -7.05 -21.38 -5.14
N MET A 40 -6.09 -20.46 -4.97
CA MET A 40 -6.37 -19.07 -4.55
C MET A 40 -7.25 -18.31 -5.57
N LEU A 41 -7.00 -18.50 -6.87
CA LEU A 41 -7.81 -17.86 -7.93
C LEU A 41 -9.22 -18.47 -8.03
N THR A 42 -9.38 -19.77 -7.81
CA THR A 42 -10.72 -20.41 -7.79
C THR A 42 -11.55 -20.08 -6.55
N TRP A 43 -10.89 -19.80 -5.40
CA TRP A 43 -11.55 -19.37 -4.17
C TRP A 43 -12.05 -17.92 -4.27
N GLN A 44 -11.30 -17.02 -4.90
CA GLN A 44 -11.77 -15.64 -5.18
C GLN A 44 -12.98 -15.62 -6.12
N GLY A 45 -13.05 -16.54 -7.09
CA GLY A 45 -14.20 -16.68 -7.99
C GLY A 45 -15.49 -17.13 -7.28
N ARG A 46 -15.40 -18.10 -6.34
CA ARG A 46 -16.57 -18.61 -5.62
C ARG A 46 -17.09 -17.68 -4.51
N TYR A 47 -16.20 -16.89 -3.89
CA TYR A 47 -16.60 -15.90 -2.89
C TYR A 47 -17.43 -14.76 -3.50
N LEU A 48 -17.17 -14.40 -4.76
CA LEU A 48 -17.96 -13.44 -5.53
C LEU A 48 -19.35 -13.98 -5.92
N SER A 49 -19.48 -15.29 -6.20
CA SER A 49 -20.79 -15.90 -6.52
C SER A 49 -21.73 -15.98 -5.32
N LEU A 50 -21.18 -16.15 -4.11
CA LEU A 50 -21.95 -16.21 -2.85
C LEU A 50 -22.31 -14.82 -2.30
N LEU A 51 -21.54 -13.78 -2.61
CA LEU A 51 -21.84 -12.40 -2.21
C LEU A 51 -22.82 -11.67 -3.14
N PHE A 52 -22.96 -12.10 -4.41
CA PHE A 52 -23.77 -11.40 -5.41
C PHE A 52 -24.99 -12.17 -5.93
N GLY A 53 -25.35 -13.32 -5.33
CA GLY A 53 -26.66 -13.96 -5.52
C GLY A 53 -27.21 -13.86 -6.94
N ILE A 54 -26.46 -14.34 -7.94
CA ILE A 54 -26.94 -14.35 -9.33
C ILE A 54 -27.91 -15.52 -9.48
N GLY A 55 -29.14 -15.31 -9.04
CA GLY A 55 -30.31 -16.11 -9.39
C GLY A 55 -31.09 -15.39 -10.48
N ASN A 56 -31.22 -16.03 -11.64
CA ASN A 56 -32.10 -15.61 -12.73
C ASN A 56 -33.55 -15.48 -12.23
N ALA A 57 -34.16 -14.30 -12.36
CA ALA A 57 -35.62 -14.16 -12.38
C ALA A 57 -36.04 -12.92 -13.18
N SER A 58 -36.98 -13.15 -14.08
CA SER A 58 -37.49 -12.25 -15.12
C SER A 58 -38.69 -11.43 -14.64
N ARG A 59 -38.72 -10.13 -15.01
CA ARG A 59 -39.89 -9.21 -15.20
C ARG A 59 -40.72 -8.78 -13.97
N PRO A 60 -41.54 -7.69 -14.04
CA PRO A 60 -41.48 -6.47 -14.86
C PRO A 60 -41.63 -5.15 -14.06
N LEU A 61 -41.37 -4.04 -14.78
CA LEU A 61 -41.51 -2.63 -14.44
C LEU A 61 -42.93 -2.23 -13.96
N LYS A 62 -43.06 -1.52 -12.82
CA LYS A 62 -44.25 -0.68 -12.52
C LYS A 62 -43.92 0.61 -11.74
N ARG A 63 -44.26 1.72 -12.42
CA ARG A 63 -44.88 2.98 -11.97
C ARG A 63 -44.13 3.89 -10.99
N THR A 64 -43.66 4.99 -11.58
CA THR A 64 -43.76 6.39 -11.14
C THR A 64 -44.67 6.65 -9.93
N THR A 65 -44.08 7.21 -8.88
CA THR A 65 -44.71 8.22 -8.02
C THR A 65 -43.73 9.38 -7.85
N GLU A 66 -44.11 10.54 -8.39
CA GLU A 66 -43.51 11.82 -8.08
C GLU A 66 -43.68 12.08 -6.58
N ILE A 67 -42.57 12.33 -5.87
CA ILE A 67 -42.62 12.90 -4.53
C ILE A 67 -42.22 14.36 -4.69
N SER A 68 -43.22 15.20 -4.83
CA SER A 68 -43.12 16.65 -4.67
C SER A 68 -42.81 16.96 -3.20
N ILE A 69 -41.55 17.30 -2.89
CA ILE A 69 -41.18 17.82 -1.58
C ILE A 69 -41.28 19.34 -1.64
N ASN A 70 -42.37 19.87 -1.07
CA ASN A 70 -42.54 21.30 -0.84
C ASN A 70 -41.48 21.82 0.13
N LEU A 71 -40.59 22.69 -0.34
CA LEU A 71 -39.66 23.47 0.49
C LEU A 71 -40.31 24.81 0.85
N THR A 72 -40.98 24.86 2.00
CA THR A 72 -41.32 26.13 2.65
C THR A 72 -40.16 26.63 3.52
N ARG A 73 -39.93 27.94 3.43
CA ARG A 73 -38.81 28.75 3.94
C ARG A 73 -38.62 28.71 5.47
N GLY A 74 -37.37 28.81 5.92
CA GLY A 74 -36.98 29.28 7.26
C GLY A 74 -35.46 29.12 7.53
N PRO A 75 -34.77 30.03 8.26
CA PRO A 75 -33.50 30.60 7.81
C PRO A 75 -32.22 30.10 8.50
N HIS A 76 -31.09 30.35 7.81
CA HIS A 76 -29.72 30.58 8.30
C HIS A 76 -29.33 30.04 9.70
N VAL A 77 -28.58 28.94 9.70
CA VAL A 77 -27.30 28.87 10.42
C VAL A 77 -26.37 28.01 9.57
N SER A 78 -25.32 28.63 9.01
CA SER A 78 -24.15 27.95 8.48
C SER A 78 -23.46 27.23 9.64
N ARG A 79 -23.98 26.07 10.04
CA ARG A 79 -23.20 25.12 10.84
C ARG A 79 -22.12 24.61 9.90
N MET A 80 -20.93 25.19 10.03
CA MET A 80 -19.69 24.55 9.65
C MET A 80 -19.78 23.10 10.12
N VAL A 81 -19.97 22.19 9.16
CA VAL A 81 -19.71 20.78 9.38
C VAL A 81 -18.28 20.74 9.89
N PRO A 82 -17.99 20.06 11.03
CA PRO A 82 -16.63 19.96 11.50
C PRO A 82 -15.75 19.44 10.36
N GLU A 83 -14.46 19.81 10.32
CA GLU A 83 -13.45 19.25 9.42
C GLU A 83 -13.23 17.74 9.68
N GLU A 84 -14.29 16.94 9.62
CA GLU A 84 -14.27 15.50 9.73
C GLU A 84 -13.54 14.97 8.51
N ASP A 85 -12.42 14.29 8.78
CA ASP A 85 -11.51 13.62 7.85
C ASP A 85 -12.25 13.09 6.61
N ARG A 86 -12.28 13.91 5.54
CA ARG A 86 -12.97 13.58 4.29
C ARG A 86 -12.14 12.55 3.53
N LYS A 87 -12.75 11.38 3.28
CA LYS A 87 -12.08 10.32 2.55
C LYS A 87 -11.82 10.69 1.10
N ASN A 88 -10.59 10.46 0.64
CA ASN A 88 -10.19 10.63 -0.75
C ASN A 88 -10.44 12.04 -1.35
N ALA A 89 -10.41 13.10 -0.54
CA ALA A 89 -10.73 14.44 -0.98
C ALA A 89 -9.49 15.33 -1.16
N VAL A 90 -9.51 16.16 -2.22
CA VAL A 90 -8.51 17.20 -2.51
C VAL A 90 -9.23 18.52 -2.70
N ARG A 91 -8.73 19.56 -2.03
CA ARG A 91 -9.24 20.93 -2.13
C ARG A 91 -8.33 21.74 -3.05
N PHE A 92 -8.93 22.43 -3.99
CA PHE A 92 -8.30 23.40 -4.88
C PHE A 92 -8.86 24.78 -4.56
N GLN A 93 -8.00 25.77 -4.37
CA GLN A 93 -8.41 27.14 -4.10
C GLN A 93 -7.76 28.04 -5.15
N LEU A 94 -8.58 28.81 -5.87
CA LEU A 94 -8.10 29.80 -6.82
C LEU A 94 -7.62 31.05 -6.07
N MET A 95 -6.50 31.59 -6.50
CA MET A 95 -5.94 32.85 -6.02
C MET A 95 -6.31 34.00 -6.99
N ASN A 96 -6.09 35.24 -6.56
CA ASN A 96 -6.17 36.45 -7.40
C ASN A 96 -7.57 36.80 -7.96
N GLU A 97 -8.64 36.57 -7.20
CA GLU A 97 -10.04 36.94 -7.55
C GLU A 97 -10.59 36.37 -8.87
N LYS A 98 -9.85 35.44 -9.51
CA LYS A 98 -10.33 34.74 -10.70
C LYS A 98 -11.55 33.90 -10.34
N LYS A 99 -12.66 34.15 -11.03
CA LYS A 99 -13.85 33.31 -10.96
C LYS A 99 -13.78 32.23 -12.01
N MET A 100 -14.01 30.99 -11.60
CA MET A 100 -14.13 29.86 -12.50
C MET A 100 -15.44 29.13 -12.21
N ASP A 101 -16.14 28.73 -13.26
CA ASP A 101 -17.34 27.92 -13.10
C ASP A 101 -16.98 26.45 -12.86
N ARG A 102 -17.83 25.74 -12.11
CA ARG A 102 -17.67 24.30 -11.83
C ARG A 102 -17.46 23.49 -13.11
N LYS A 103 -18.19 23.81 -14.19
CA LYS A 103 -18.08 23.11 -15.47
C LYS A 103 -16.69 23.28 -16.08
N THR A 104 -16.21 24.52 -16.15
CA THR A 104 -14.88 24.87 -16.66
C THR A 104 -13.77 24.25 -15.84
N PHE A 105 -13.87 24.31 -14.51
CA PHE A 105 -12.94 23.64 -13.60
C PHE A 105 -12.89 22.13 -13.87
N THR A 106 -14.05 21.49 -14.02
CA THR A 106 -14.14 20.05 -14.28
C THR A 106 -13.49 19.69 -15.62
N THR A 107 -13.88 20.34 -16.71
CA THR A 107 -13.40 19.97 -18.06
C THR A 107 -11.94 20.31 -18.26
N THR A 108 -11.51 21.50 -17.82
CA THR A 108 -10.18 22.02 -18.12
C THR A 108 -9.15 21.52 -17.12
N ILE A 109 -9.43 21.60 -15.82
CA ILE A 109 -8.46 21.26 -14.78
C ILE A 109 -8.47 19.76 -14.50
N VAL A 110 -9.63 19.22 -14.10
CA VAL A 110 -9.71 17.82 -13.61
C VAL A 110 -9.56 16.82 -14.76
N LEU A 111 -10.31 16.99 -15.85
CA LEU A 111 -10.31 16.05 -16.97
C LEU A 111 -9.19 16.35 -17.98
N GLY A 112 -8.94 17.63 -18.29
CA GLY A 112 -7.94 18.05 -19.27
C GLY A 112 -6.51 18.00 -18.72
N ILE A 113 -6.17 18.94 -17.82
CA ILE A 113 -4.81 19.13 -17.32
C ILE A 113 -4.38 17.96 -16.43
N LEU A 114 -5.19 17.60 -15.43
CA LEU A 114 -4.87 16.52 -14.51
C LEU A 114 -5.10 15.11 -15.11
N GLY A 115 -5.85 15.01 -16.20
CA GLY A 115 -6.01 13.77 -16.96
C GLY A 115 -6.76 12.67 -16.21
N PHE A 116 -7.73 13.04 -15.37
CA PHE A 116 -8.63 12.10 -14.72
C PHE A 116 -9.84 11.77 -15.61
N LEU A 117 -10.39 10.57 -15.44
CA LEU A 117 -11.64 10.17 -16.10
C LEU A 117 -12.84 10.52 -15.20
N PRO A 118 -14.03 10.81 -15.77
CA PRO A 118 -15.22 11.09 -14.96
C PRO A 118 -15.56 9.98 -13.96
N ARG A 119 -15.34 8.70 -14.34
CA ARG A 119 -15.58 7.53 -13.46
C ARG A 119 -14.62 7.45 -12.25
N GLN A 120 -13.55 8.24 -12.24
CA GLN A 120 -12.56 8.26 -11.17
C GLN A 120 -12.90 9.30 -10.08
N VAL A 121 -13.87 10.18 -10.36
CA VAL A 121 -14.28 11.28 -9.50
C VAL A 121 -15.73 11.05 -9.09
N ASP A 122 -15.98 10.93 -7.79
CA ASP A 122 -17.33 10.73 -7.26
C ASP A 122 -18.07 12.07 -7.15
N PHE A 123 -17.39 13.09 -6.61
CA PHE A 123 -18.00 14.39 -6.36
C PHE A 123 -17.03 15.54 -6.67
N ILE A 124 -17.62 16.65 -7.14
CA ILE A 124 -16.93 17.95 -7.25
C ILE A 124 -17.85 18.98 -6.60
N PHE A 125 -17.46 19.48 -5.44
CA PHE A 125 -18.14 20.56 -4.74
C PHE A 125 -17.53 21.90 -5.14
N ALA A 126 -18.36 22.87 -5.52
CA ALA A 126 -17.97 24.26 -5.72
C ALA A 126 -18.50 25.05 -4.53
N LEU A 127 -17.58 25.53 -3.68
CA LEU A 127 -17.95 26.31 -2.49
C LEU A 127 -18.20 27.77 -2.92
N PRO A 128 -19.42 28.30 -2.71
CA PRO A 128 -19.89 29.53 -3.34
C PRO A 128 -19.10 30.79 -2.96
N ASP A 129 -18.52 30.82 -1.75
CA ASP A 129 -17.97 32.06 -1.18
C ASP A 129 -16.47 32.24 -1.37
N THR A 130 -15.73 31.22 -1.83
CA THR A 130 -14.26 31.21 -1.77
C THR A 130 -13.55 30.79 -3.05
N GLN A 131 -14.27 30.57 -4.16
CA GLN A 131 -13.70 29.99 -5.40
C GLN A 131 -12.88 28.72 -5.10
N THR A 132 -13.41 27.92 -4.18
CA THR A 132 -12.78 26.69 -3.72
C THR A 132 -13.54 25.51 -4.31
N PHE A 133 -12.80 24.58 -4.88
CA PHE A 133 -13.32 23.33 -5.42
C PHE A 133 -12.81 22.16 -4.60
N GLU A 134 -13.71 21.30 -4.16
CA GLU A 134 -13.34 20.04 -3.51
C GLU A 134 -13.66 18.90 -4.45
N VAL A 135 -12.63 18.12 -4.78
CA VAL A 135 -12.73 16.94 -5.64
C VAL A 135 -12.60 15.71 -4.75
N VAL A 136 -13.63 14.86 -4.78
CA VAL A 136 -13.66 13.58 -4.07
C VAL A 136 -13.45 12.46 -5.09
N PHE A 137 -12.42 11.66 -4.86
CA PHE A 137 -12.07 10.54 -5.74
C PHE A 137 -12.61 9.21 -5.21
N THR A 138 -12.82 8.26 -6.11
CA THR A 138 -13.29 6.90 -5.77
C THR A 138 -12.32 6.12 -4.87
N ASN A 139 -11.03 6.42 -4.94
CA ASN A 139 -9.99 5.73 -4.18
C ASN A 139 -8.82 6.65 -3.83
N SER A 140 -8.23 6.46 -2.66
CA SER A 140 -7.01 7.10 -2.17
C SER A 140 -5.83 7.08 -3.16
N MET A 141 -5.72 6.04 -4.01
CA MET A 141 -4.68 6.00 -5.05
C MET A 141 -4.81 7.14 -6.08
N LEU A 142 -6.03 7.59 -6.35
CA LEU A 142 -6.30 8.68 -7.29
C LEU A 142 -5.97 10.04 -6.67
N VAL A 143 -6.12 10.18 -5.35
CA VAL A 143 -5.64 11.36 -4.61
C VAL A 143 -4.13 11.48 -4.71
N GLU A 144 -3.39 10.41 -4.43
CA GLU A 144 -1.93 10.40 -4.54
C GLU A 144 -1.48 10.70 -5.97
N ARG A 145 -2.14 10.11 -6.97
CA ARG A 145 -1.91 10.45 -8.38
C ARG A 145 -2.20 11.92 -8.66
N CYS A 146 -3.25 12.48 -8.09
CA CYS A 146 -3.64 13.88 -8.28
C CYS A 146 -2.56 14.81 -7.75
N ILE A 147 -2.07 14.55 -6.54
CA ILE A 147 -0.98 15.31 -5.92
C ILE A 147 0.28 15.24 -6.78
N LYS A 148 0.63 14.05 -7.26
CA LYS A 148 1.81 13.85 -8.11
C LYS A 148 1.71 14.62 -9.43
N VAL A 149 0.63 14.43 -10.18
CA VAL A 149 0.41 15.09 -11.48
C VAL A 149 0.29 16.60 -11.30
N TRP A 150 -0.34 17.06 -10.22
CA TRP A 150 -0.41 18.48 -9.88
C TRP A 150 0.98 19.09 -9.75
N ARG A 151 1.87 18.47 -8.97
CA ARG A 151 3.25 18.98 -8.81
C ARG A 151 4.03 18.99 -10.11
N GLU A 152 3.95 17.90 -10.89
CA GLU A 152 4.64 17.78 -12.17
C GLU A 152 4.19 18.85 -13.18
N LYS A 153 2.89 19.19 -13.18
CA LYS A 153 2.32 20.14 -14.14
C LYS A 153 2.25 21.59 -13.66
N ARG A 154 2.39 21.83 -12.35
CA ARG A 154 2.26 23.16 -11.76
C ARG A 154 3.23 24.17 -12.38
N GLU A 155 4.44 23.75 -12.73
CA GLU A 155 5.46 24.61 -13.32
C GLU A 155 5.24 24.88 -14.82
N SER A 156 4.53 23.99 -15.52
CA SER A 156 4.30 24.09 -16.96
C SER A 156 3.01 24.83 -17.32
N GLU A 157 2.00 24.79 -16.44
CA GLU A 157 0.65 25.30 -16.72
C GLU A 157 0.34 26.55 -15.89
N VAL A 158 0.22 27.71 -16.55
CA VAL A 158 -0.02 29.02 -15.91
C VAL A 158 -1.25 29.01 -15.00
N VAL A 159 -2.30 28.28 -15.39
CA VAL A 159 -3.55 28.20 -14.63
C VAL A 159 -3.35 27.50 -13.27
N LEU A 160 -2.42 26.56 -13.17
CA LEU A 160 -2.12 25.85 -11.92
C LEU A 160 -1.23 26.66 -10.98
N ILE A 161 -0.47 27.64 -11.48
CA ILE A 161 0.37 28.53 -10.67
C ILE A 161 -0.50 29.42 -9.78
N ASP A 162 -1.62 29.91 -10.32
CA ASP A 162 -2.61 30.74 -9.63
C ASP A 162 -3.55 29.95 -8.70
N MET A 163 -3.20 28.70 -8.37
CA MET A 163 -4.04 27.81 -7.59
C MET A 163 -3.23 27.13 -6.49
N THR A 164 -3.86 26.98 -5.33
CA THR A 164 -3.33 26.14 -4.26
C THR A 164 -4.10 24.83 -4.20
N MET A 165 -3.40 23.74 -3.89
CA MET A 165 -3.99 22.43 -3.74
C MET A 165 -3.61 21.89 -2.36
N GLN A 166 -4.62 21.47 -1.61
CA GLN A 166 -4.49 20.86 -0.29
C GLN A 166 -5.14 19.48 -0.29
N SER A 167 -4.41 18.46 0.15
CA SER A 167 -4.98 17.13 0.34
C SER A 167 -5.72 17.07 1.68
N LEU A 168 -7.03 16.79 1.64
CA LEU A 168 -7.84 16.57 2.84
C LEU A 168 -7.74 15.12 3.34
N ALA A 169 -7.31 14.19 2.48
CA ALA A 169 -7.11 12.77 2.80
C ALA A 169 -5.85 12.46 3.64
N GLN A 170 -4.97 13.44 3.88
CA GLN A 170 -3.64 13.21 4.48
C GLN A 170 -3.66 12.81 5.96
N ARG A 171 -4.81 12.92 6.65
CA ARG A 171 -4.99 12.52 8.06
C ARG A 171 -5.58 11.13 8.24
N GLU A 172 -5.93 10.44 7.15
CA GLU A 172 -6.61 9.16 7.23
C GLU A 172 -5.71 8.04 7.77
N THR A 173 -6.26 7.31 8.74
CA THR A 173 -5.68 6.08 9.24
C THR A 173 -5.71 5.00 8.15
N LYS A 174 -4.53 4.55 7.71
CA LYS A 174 -4.40 3.50 6.70
C LYS A 174 -4.49 2.12 7.34
N SER A 175 -5.25 1.23 6.71
CA SER A 175 -5.24 -0.21 7.04
C SER A 175 -4.09 -0.87 6.30
N ILE A 176 -3.08 -1.32 7.03
CA ILE A 176 -1.92 -2.04 6.49
C ILE A 176 -2.01 -3.51 6.84
N THR A 177 -1.62 -4.37 5.91
CA THR A 177 -1.51 -5.81 6.13
C THR A 177 -0.06 -6.21 6.10
N VAL A 178 0.38 -6.89 7.15
CA VAL A 178 1.72 -7.45 7.30
C VAL A 178 1.61 -8.98 7.25
N ALA A 179 2.24 -9.58 6.24
CA ALA A 179 2.34 -11.02 6.10
C ALA A 179 3.67 -11.51 6.67
N MET A 180 3.61 -12.14 7.85
CA MET A 180 4.72 -12.82 8.52
C MET A 180 4.35 -14.29 8.72
N LEU A 181 4.79 -15.14 7.80
CA LEU A 181 4.51 -16.59 7.82
C LEU A 181 5.48 -17.33 8.75
N SER A 182 5.47 -16.99 10.03
CA SER A 182 6.29 -17.64 11.05
C SER A 182 5.62 -17.55 12.42
N GLU A 183 5.61 -18.67 13.14
CA GLU A 183 5.10 -18.76 14.51
C GLU A 183 5.97 -18.02 15.53
N LYS A 184 7.25 -17.79 15.21
CA LYS A 184 8.24 -17.22 16.13
C LYS A 184 8.10 -15.71 16.30
N ILE A 185 7.34 -15.06 15.42
CA ILE A 185 7.21 -13.61 15.39
C ILE A 185 5.99 -13.21 16.18
N ARG A 186 6.22 -12.39 17.21
CA ARG A 186 5.13 -11.84 18.00
C ARG A 186 4.60 -10.58 17.33
N ILE A 187 3.32 -10.29 17.59
CA ILE A 187 2.67 -9.10 17.02
C ILE A 187 3.30 -7.81 17.56
N GLU A 188 3.82 -7.84 18.79
CA GLU A 188 4.54 -6.75 19.44
C GLU A 188 5.82 -6.39 18.69
N ASP A 189 6.54 -7.38 18.16
CA ASP A 189 7.78 -7.16 17.42
C ASP A 189 7.46 -6.48 16.07
N ILE A 190 6.37 -6.88 15.41
CA ILE A 190 5.87 -6.21 14.19
C ILE A 190 5.48 -4.76 14.50
N GLN A 191 4.77 -4.53 15.62
CA GLN A 191 4.37 -3.19 16.04
C GLN A 191 5.57 -2.28 16.32
N GLN A 192 6.60 -2.78 17.03
CA GLN A 192 7.82 -2.03 17.29
C GLN A 192 8.53 -1.65 16.00
N TRP A 193 8.64 -2.60 15.06
CA TRP A 193 9.23 -2.33 13.76
C TRP A 193 8.45 -1.26 12.99
N LEU A 194 7.11 -1.35 12.97
CA LEU A 194 6.23 -0.37 12.34
C LEU A 194 6.36 1.02 12.98
N GLY A 195 6.51 1.08 14.31
CA GLY A 195 6.69 2.31 15.08
C GLY A 195 7.86 3.18 14.63
N ARG A 196 8.86 2.61 13.95
CA ARG A 196 9.97 3.37 13.35
C ARG A 196 9.48 4.28 12.21
N PHE A 197 8.54 3.78 11.40
CA PHE A 197 8.10 4.42 10.18
C PHE A 197 6.77 5.17 10.34
N CYS A 198 5.85 4.64 11.15
CA CYS A 198 4.50 5.19 11.31
C CYS A 198 4.01 5.15 12.76
N ARG A 199 2.92 5.87 13.06
CA ARG A 199 2.22 5.77 14.35
C ARG A 199 1.16 4.68 14.23
N VAL A 200 1.27 3.62 15.04
CA VAL A 200 0.28 2.54 15.10
C VAL A 200 -0.85 2.93 16.04
N GLU A 201 -2.09 2.94 15.54
CA GLU A 201 -3.29 3.26 16.33
C GLU A 201 -4.02 2.02 16.83
N ARG A 202 -4.20 1.01 15.96
CA ARG A 202 -4.92 -0.22 16.31
C ARG A 202 -4.21 -1.46 15.76
N ARG A 203 -4.20 -2.52 16.57
CA ARG A 203 -3.79 -3.87 16.15
C ARG A 203 -5.04 -4.70 15.87
N ILE A 204 -5.06 -5.41 14.75
CA ILE A 204 -6.12 -6.32 14.36
C ILE A 204 -5.43 -7.63 13.96
N ALA A 205 -5.41 -8.59 14.89
CA ALA A 205 -4.82 -9.89 14.63
C ALA A 205 -5.59 -10.58 13.49
N GLY A 206 -4.90 -10.96 12.40
CA GLY A 206 -5.51 -11.70 11.30
C GLY A 206 -5.73 -13.14 11.70
N ARG A 207 -6.86 -13.39 12.34
CA ARG A 207 -7.41 -14.73 12.56
C ARG A 207 -8.35 -15.05 11.40
N ASP A 208 -8.42 -16.33 11.04
CA ASP A 208 -9.46 -16.80 10.13
C ASP A 208 -10.83 -16.85 10.83
N GLY A 209 -11.87 -17.26 10.10
CA GLY A 209 -13.22 -17.44 10.65
C GLY A 209 -13.33 -18.47 11.77
N TYR A 210 -12.30 -19.31 11.95
CA TYR A 210 -12.20 -20.30 13.02
C TYR A 210 -11.34 -19.83 14.21
N GLY A 211 -10.81 -18.60 14.16
CA GLY A 211 -9.97 -18.04 15.22
C GLY A 211 -8.50 -18.44 15.15
N ILE A 212 -8.06 -19.12 14.09
CA ILE A 212 -6.69 -19.60 13.90
C ILE A 212 -5.81 -18.49 13.32
N LYS A 213 -4.56 -18.39 13.80
CA LYS A 213 -3.57 -17.43 13.29
C LYS A 213 -3.17 -17.79 11.86
N THR A 214 -3.33 -16.86 10.93
CA THR A 214 -3.01 -17.05 9.50
C THR A 214 -1.59 -16.63 9.11
N GLY A 215 -0.88 -15.94 10.00
CA GLY A 215 0.38 -15.24 9.69
C GLY A 215 0.18 -13.89 9.00
N TYR A 216 -1.08 -13.46 8.82
CA TYR A 216 -1.41 -12.10 8.40
C TYR A 216 -1.82 -11.26 9.61
N TYR A 217 -1.35 -10.02 9.65
CA TYR A 217 -1.60 -9.09 10.73
C TYR A 217 -2.06 -7.77 10.14
N ASN A 218 -3.22 -7.29 10.56
CA ASN A 218 -3.75 -6.02 10.11
C ASN A 218 -3.47 -4.95 11.16
N PHE A 219 -2.99 -3.79 10.73
CA PHE A 219 -2.77 -2.64 11.60
C PHE A 219 -3.42 -1.41 11.01
N GLN A 220 -3.93 -0.55 11.88
CA GLN A 220 -4.36 0.79 11.52
C GLN A 220 -3.25 1.75 11.91
N VAL A 221 -2.72 2.49 10.94
CA VAL A 221 -1.55 3.35 11.13
C VAL A 221 -1.75 4.73 10.51
N LYS A 222 -1.13 5.74 11.13
CA LYS A 222 -0.94 7.06 10.54
C LYS A 222 0.48 7.17 10.01
N LEU A 223 0.60 7.35 8.70
CA LEU A 223 1.89 7.53 8.03
C LEU A 223 2.46 8.91 8.37
N LYS A 224 3.79 9.01 8.44
CA LYS A 224 4.46 10.29 8.62
C LYS A 224 4.42 11.07 7.30
N VAL A 225 4.34 12.39 7.39
CA VAL A 225 4.46 13.29 6.24
C VAL A 225 5.90 13.81 6.18
N SER A 226 6.44 13.93 4.97
CA SER A 226 7.73 14.57 4.69
C SER A 226 7.61 16.08 4.76
N GLU A 227 8.75 16.76 4.85
CA GLU A 227 8.81 18.24 4.84
C GLU A 227 8.21 18.82 3.55
N GLU A 228 8.32 18.08 2.45
CA GLU A 228 7.75 18.39 1.13
C GLU A 228 6.23 18.09 1.02
N GLY A 229 5.58 17.67 2.12
CA GLY A 229 4.16 17.34 2.14
C GLY A 229 3.80 15.95 1.58
N ASP A 230 4.79 15.11 1.30
CA ASP A 230 4.61 13.74 0.83
C ASP A 230 4.41 12.72 1.94
N LEU A 231 3.57 11.71 1.71
CA LEU A 231 3.45 10.58 2.62
C LEU A 231 4.74 9.76 2.58
N LYS A 232 5.40 9.57 3.73
CA LYS A 232 6.50 8.62 3.87
C LYS A 232 5.93 7.21 3.89
N HIS A 233 5.96 6.54 2.74
CA HIS A 233 5.45 5.20 2.57
C HIS A 233 6.29 4.15 3.33
N LEU A 234 5.64 3.07 3.75
CA LEU A 234 6.32 1.94 4.40
C LEU A 234 7.05 1.10 3.35
N PRO A 235 8.24 0.55 3.67
CA PRO A 235 8.92 -0.33 2.74
C PRO A 235 8.08 -1.61 2.51
N PRO A 236 8.09 -2.18 1.29
CA PRO A 236 7.28 -3.33 0.94
C PRO A 236 7.70 -4.62 1.64
N THR A 237 8.86 -4.62 2.31
CA THR A 237 9.36 -5.79 3.04
C THR A 237 9.74 -5.43 4.47
N ILE A 238 9.41 -6.34 5.36
CA ILE A 238 9.76 -6.30 6.79
C ILE A 238 10.76 -7.41 7.07
N GLN A 239 11.76 -7.12 7.90
CA GLN A 239 12.75 -8.10 8.33
C GLN A 239 12.88 -8.02 9.85
N ILE A 240 12.61 -9.14 10.54
CA ILE A 240 12.74 -9.26 11.99
C ILE A 240 13.62 -10.49 12.25
N GLY A 241 14.83 -10.26 12.75
CA GLY A 241 15.86 -11.30 12.83
C GLY A 241 16.17 -11.89 11.46
N ALA A 242 16.05 -13.22 11.34
CA ALA A 242 16.24 -13.97 10.09
C ALA A 242 14.97 -14.10 9.24
N ILE A 243 13.81 -13.67 9.76
CA ILE A 243 12.51 -13.87 9.13
C ILE A 243 12.15 -12.62 8.33
N ARG A 244 11.69 -12.84 7.10
CA ARG A 244 11.26 -11.80 6.19
C ARG A 244 9.77 -11.92 5.91
N GLY A 245 9.09 -10.78 5.91
CA GLY A 245 7.68 -10.67 5.52
C GLY A 245 7.45 -9.56 4.50
N ILE A 246 6.18 -9.41 4.15
CA ILE A 246 5.72 -8.46 3.14
C ILE A 246 4.70 -7.53 3.80
N ILE A 247 4.78 -6.25 3.46
CA ILE A 247 3.81 -5.24 3.87
C ILE A 247 3.09 -4.76 2.61
N PHE A 248 1.77 -4.68 2.68
CA PHE A 248 0.95 -4.12 1.61
C PHE A 248 -0.24 -3.33 2.15
N TYR A 249 -0.60 -2.26 1.44
CA TYR A 249 -1.72 -1.38 1.73
C TYR A 249 -2.12 -0.58 0.48
N SER A 250 -3.31 0.03 0.48
CA SER A 250 -3.77 0.86 -0.63
C SER A 250 -2.95 2.15 -0.74
N GLY A 251 -2.50 2.49 -1.95
CA GLY A 251 -1.59 3.62 -2.17
C GLY A 251 -0.12 3.31 -1.93
N GLN A 252 0.26 2.06 -1.67
CA GLN A 252 1.67 1.73 -1.60
C GLN A 252 2.31 1.84 -3.00
N PRO A 253 3.43 2.59 -3.15
CA PRO A 253 4.15 2.68 -4.42
C PRO A 253 4.66 1.30 -4.86
N LYS A 254 4.71 1.10 -6.18
CA LYS A 254 5.21 -0.14 -6.79
C LYS A 254 6.74 -0.18 -6.69
N MET A 255 7.22 -0.53 -5.51
CA MET A 255 8.64 -0.69 -5.22
C MET A 255 9.12 -2.13 -5.41
N CYS A 256 10.36 -2.28 -5.85
CA CYS A 256 11.04 -3.55 -5.95
C CYS A 256 11.17 -4.21 -4.56
N ARG A 257 10.69 -5.45 -4.42
CA ARG A 257 10.82 -6.19 -3.15
C ARG A 257 12.24 -6.64 -2.82
N LYS A 258 13.26 -6.32 -3.61
CA LYS A 258 14.67 -6.65 -3.31
C LYS A 258 15.46 -5.43 -2.85
N CYS A 259 15.44 -4.37 -3.64
CA CYS A 259 16.19 -3.14 -3.36
C CYS A 259 15.33 -1.99 -2.82
N GLU A 260 14.00 -2.15 -2.81
CA GLU A 260 13.05 -1.12 -2.38
C GLU A 260 13.06 0.16 -3.24
N GLN A 261 13.63 0.11 -4.45
CA GLN A 261 13.54 1.20 -5.42
C GLN A 261 12.34 1.03 -6.37
N GLU A 262 11.87 2.15 -6.92
CA GLU A 262 10.80 2.18 -7.92
C GLU A 262 11.30 1.82 -9.34
N GLY A 263 10.37 1.66 -10.27
CA GLY A 263 10.67 1.48 -11.70
C GLY A 263 10.94 0.05 -12.17
N HIS A 264 11.06 -0.92 -11.26
CA HIS A 264 11.26 -2.33 -11.64
C HIS A 264 10.70 -3.32 -10.60
N VAL A 265 10.51 -4.58 -11.01
CA VAL A 265 10.09 -5.66 -10.13
C VAL A 265 11.28 -6.49 -9.64
N ALA A 266 11.07 -7.30 -8.61
CA ALA A 266 12.13 -8.13 -8.03
C ALA A 266 12.78 -9.12 -9.03
N ALA A 267 12.07 -9.50 -10.09
CA ALA A 267 12.62 -10.36 -11.15
C ALA A 267 13.74 -9.66 -11.94
N ASP A 268 13.57 -8.36 -12.23
CA ASP A 268 14.47 -7.57 -13.06
C ASP A 268 15.50 -6.77 -12.26
N CYS A 269 15.48 -6.93 -10.93
CA CYS A 269 16.36 -6.21 -10.03
C CYS A 269 17.81 -6.72 -10.15
N LYS A 270 18.70 -5.83 -10.58
CA LYS A 270 20.15 -6.04 -10.67
C LYS A 270 20.90 -5.57 -9.42
N GLN A 271 20.21 -4.93 -8.47
CA GLN A 271 20.82 -4.33 -7.30
C GLN A 271 20.92 -5.32 -6.14
N GLU A 272 22.06 -5.25 -5.45
CA GLU A 272 22.28 -5.98 -4.21
C GLU A 272 22.05 -5.04 -3.03
N LYS A 273 21.06 -5.35 -2.20
CA LYS A 273 20.78 -4.65 -0.95
C LYS A 273 21.37 -5.43 0.21
N CYS A 274 22.18 -4.76 1.02
CA CYS A 274 22.74 -5.34 2.23
C CYS A 274 21.63 -5.56 3.26
N LYS A 275 21.51 -6.79 3.77
CA LYS A 275 20.48 -7.10 4.78
C LYS A 275 20.81 -6.59 6.18
N ASN A 276 22.05 -6.16 6.44
CA ASN A 276 22.48 -5.64 7.73
C ASN A 276 22.25 -4.12 7.82
N CYS A 277 22.91 -3.35 6.94
CA CYS A 277 22.78 -1.89 6.97
C CYS A 277 21.62 -1.34 6.13
N GLY A 278 21.08 -2.11 5.18
CA GLY A 278 20.04 -1.65 4.27
C GLY A 278 20.57 -0.89 3.05
N GLU A 279 21.87 -0.63 2.96
CA GLU A 279 22.47 0.08 1.83
C GLU A 279 22.59 -0.80 0.57
N LEU A 280 22.64 -0.13 -0.59
CA LEU A 280 22.80 -0.77 -1.88
C LEU A 280 24.29 -0.91 -2.25
N GLY A 281 24.58 -1.83 -3.19
CA GLY A 281 25.92 -1.99 -3.77
C GLY A 281 26.79 -3.05 -3.10
N HIS A 282 26.30 -3.73 -2.05
CA HIS A 282 27.02 -4.84 -1.43
C HIS A 282 26.10 -5.88 -0.77
N LEU A 283 26.62 -7.10 -0.63
CA LEU A 283 25.98 -8.17 0.14
C LEU A 283 26.29 -8.04 1.63
N THR A 284 25.44 -8.62 2.47
CA THR A 284 25.63 -8.66 3.95
C THR A 284 27.01 -9.15 4.39
N ARG A 285 27.59 -10.11 3.66
CA ARG A 285 28.94 -10.64 3.93
C ARG A 285 30.07 -9.63 3.73
N ASN A 286 29.82 -8.59 2.93
CA ASN A 286 30.77 -7.53 2.60
C ASN A 286 30.43 -6.23 3.34
N CYS A 287 29.50 -6.27 4.30
CA CYS A 287 29.08 -5.11 5.07
C CYS A 287 30.16 -4.72 6.07
N ARG A 288 30.59 -3.45 6.04
CA ARG A 288 31.55 -2.88 6.98
C ARG A 288 30.89 -2.29 8.23
N GLU A 289 29.57 -2.13 8.20
CA GLU A 289 28.79 -1.62 9.32
C GLU A 289 28.64 -2.67 10.42
N LYS A 290 28.51 -2.21 11.66
CA LYS A 290 28.21 -3.07 12.82
C LYS A 290 26.88 -3.80 12.60
N ILE A 291 26.72 -4.96 13.24
CA ILE A 291 25.47 -5.73 13.15
C ILE A 291 24.35 -4.88 13.76
N MET A 292 23.37 -4.49 12.95
CA MET A 292 22.22 -3.72 13.38
C MET A 292 21.06 -4.63 13.71
N CYS A 293 20.41 -4.39 14.85
CA CYS A 293 19.17 -5.09 15.17
C CYS A 293 18.05 -4.60 14.24
N HIS A 294 17.51 -5.48 13.41
CA HIS A 294 16.46 -5.12 12.44
C HIS A 294 15.15 -4.67 13.12
N LEU A 295 14.93 -5.06 14.38
CA LEU A 295 13.77 -4.67 15.17
C LEU A 295 13.86 -3.22 15.65
N CYS A 296 14.94 -2.85 16.36
CA CYS A 296 15.10 -1.52 16.96
C CYS A 296 15.95 -0.55 16.14
N GLY A 297 16.57 -0.99 15.04
CA GLY A 297 17.43 -0.16 14.19
C GLY A 297 18.71 0.32 14.87
N GLY A 298 19.21 -0.41 15.88
CA GLY A 298 20.43 -0.06 16.61
C GLY A 298 20.26 0.94 17.76
N LYS A 299 19.02 1.39 18.06
CA LYS A 299 18.74 2.39 19.11
C LYS A 299 18.63 1.82 20.54
N ASN A 300 19.06 0.58 20.77
CA ASN A 300 19.08 0.04 22.13
C ASN A 300 20.24 -0.96 22.33
N PRO A 301 21.34 -0.56 23.00
CA PRO A 301 22.46 -1.46 23.32
C PRO A 301 22.29 -2.24 24.63
N GLN A 302 21.12 -2.23 25.30
CA GLN A 302 20.93 -2.84 26.62
C GLN A 302 19.92 -4.00 26.69
N LEU A 303 19.95 -4.90 25.69
CA LEU A 303 19.39 -6.26 25.81
C LEU A 303 20.40 -7.28 25.33
#